data_AF-A0A913HH42-F1
#
_entry.id   AF-A0A913HH42-F1
#
_cell.length_a   1.000
_cell.length_b   1.000
_cell.length_c   1.000
_cell.angle_alpha   90.00
_cell.angle_beta   90.00
_cell.angle_gamma   90.00
#
_symmetry.space_group_name_H-M   'P 1'
#
loop_
_entity.id
_entity.type
_entity.pdbx_description
1 polymer ?
#
loop_
_entity_poly.entity_id
_entity_poly.type
_entity_poly.pdbx_seq_one_letter_code
_entity_poly.pdbx_strand_id
1 'polypeptide(L)'
;MKIYIIFFFILSKGYSLYNYPIFDFSKTYGVECQYLANYVMLGVEFLRSIETDICSIREKCAYLQVDIPDLMIGQVQGCSNKIFDIINDLLYDRKDFINEMPENFIEKAKNACYKNDHIYIRGKLLSGEFYFYMACSYNHDYIVKDYAPYLPPIPGPSDNVQCKKNNYEGDYMCSEGYCTYIQLIFNNTLKHITLFHEFYGCPSDYFNYLYDMQQNYALKETFFQSLGGSCSQYSSLEKYDFYKENIIYIYQNCNPDINNIISNVPQLPNILDYDNNIYGECYYLVNGYLSNSDEDIGNVETLCNQKHCVTLTINVNEVSGIFMGCSSELRKYLNVINKKSSNLIESKIEEYIYNCNNGGTTSVSYDETFSMTINCNNTVTSFNFEIMENSYQNTSIEEYNISNLFKNEKYYTIEKAITNNSKNIFSLCCVFNIVLLIFLFIVIQFY
;
A
#
# COMPACT_ATOMS: atom_id res chain seq x y z
N MET A 1 -29.94 11.93 38.98
CA MET A 1 -28.48 12.15 39.04
C MET A 1 -28.13 12.63 40.43
N LYS A 2 -27.75 11.73 41.34
CA LYS A 2 -27.39 12.08 42.73
C LYS A 2 -25.87 12.13 42.81
N ILE A 3 -25.33 13.35 42.85
CA ILE A 3 -23.92 13.64 43.09
C ILE A 3 -23.74 13.62 44.62
N TYR A 4 -22.98 12.67 45.14
CA TYR A 4 -22.47 12.72 46.51
C TYR A 4 -21.12 13.43 46.47
N ILE A 5 -21.13 14.74 46.74
CA ILE A 5 -19.97 15.49 47.20
C ILE A 5 -20.05 15.45 48.72
N ILE A 6 -19.10 14.76 49.36
CA ILE A 6 -18.89 14.84 50.81
C ILE A 6 -17.66 15.72 51.03
N PHE A 7 -17.92 16.97 51.41
CA PHE A 7 -16.96 17.82 52.09
C PHE A 7 -17.00 17.49 53.59
N PHE A 8 -15.83 17.29 54.19
CA PHE A 8 -15.66 17.28 55.65
C PHE A 8 -14.69 18.38 56.01
N PHE A 9 -15.14 19.39 56.75
CA PHE A 9 -14.36 20.10 57.78
C PHE A 9 -15.27 21.12 58.50
N ILE A 10 -15.66 20.84 59.75
CA ILE A 10 -15.80 21.86 60.80
C ILE A 10 -15.36 21.24 62.14
N LEU A 11 -14.40 21.92 62.77
CA LEU A 11 -13.88 21.71 64.12
C LEU A 11 -14.96 21.88 65.21
N SER A 12 -14.95 21.05 66.26
CA SER A 12 -14.96 21.56 67.64
C SER A 12 -14.60 20.50 68.70
N LYS A 13 -13.71 20.91 69.61
CA LYS A 13 -13.58 20.55 71.04
C LYS A 13 -13.38 19.08 71.42
N GLY A 14 -12.11 18.76 71.70
CA GLY A 14 -11.69 18.40 73.06
C GLY A 14 -12.25 17.12 73.65
N TYR A 15 -11.91 15.98 73.06
CA TYR A 15 -11.86 14.68 73.76
C TYR A 15 -10.62 13.91 73.33
N SER A 16 -9.87 13.41 74.31
CA SER A 16 -8.73 12.52 74.13
C SER A 16 -9.20 11.22 73.47
N LEU A 17 -9.02 11.13 72.16
CA LEU A 17 -9.31 9.94 71.36
C LEU A 17 -8.07 9.05 71.32
N TYR A 18 -8.29 7.78 71.64
CA TYR A 18 -7.34 6.69 71.43
C TYR A 18 -6.80 6.71 70.00
N ASN A 19 -5.48 6.53 69.86
CA ASN A 19 -4.78 6.31 68.59
C ASN A 19 -5.35 5.06 67.89
N TYR A 20 -6.34 5.24 67.03
CA TYR A 20 -6.65 4.28 65.99
C TYR A 20 -5.68 4.51 64.83
N PRO A 21 -5.05 3.46 64.28
CA PRO A 21 -4.23 3.58 63.09
C PRO A 21 -5.11 4.12 61.96
N ILE A 22 -4.78 5.30 61.46
CA ILE A 22 -5.32 5.83 60.22
C ILE A 22 -4.82 4.87 59.13
N PHE A 23 -5.67 3.93 58.73
CA PHE A 23 -5.43 3.13 57.54
C PHE A 23 -5.49 4.08 56.35
N ASP A 24 -4.32 4.42 55.82
CA ASP A 24 -4.19 5.11 54.55
C ASP A 24 -4.64 4.16 53.42
N PHE A 25 -5.96 4.17 53.17
CA PHE A 25 -6.61 3.42 52.08
C PHE A 25 -6.29 3.98 50.69
N SER A 26 -5.37 4.96 50.56
CA SER A 26 -5.04 5.59 49.29
C SER A 26 -3.86 4.98 48.53
N LYS A 27 -3.28 3.87 49.02
CA LYS A 27 -2.43 3.04 48.16
C LYS A 27 -3.29 2.16 47.27
N THR A 28 -3.83 2.75 46.21
CA THR A 28 -4.24 2.00 45.03
C THR A 28 -2.98 1.44 44.38
N TYR A 29 -2.58 0.25 44.81
CA TYR A 29 -1.45 -0.47 44.23
C TYR A 29 -1.77 -0.80 42.77
N GLY A 30 -0.89 -0.38 41.86
CA GLY A 30 -0.91 -0.78 40.46
C GLY A 30 -0.69 -2.28 40.29
N VAL A 31 -0.90 -2.78 39.07
CA VAL A 31 -0.59 -4.17 38.73
C VAL A 31 0.90 -4.31 38.45
N GLU A 32 1.55 -5.29 39.07
CA GLU A 32 2.97 -5.58 38.85
C GLU A 32 3.15 -6.48 37.62
N CYS A 33 3.79 -5.96 36.59
CA CYS A 33 4.05 -6.67 35.34
C CYS A 33 5.55 -6.79 35.08
N GLN A 34 5.97 -7.92 34.53
CA GLN A 34 7.32 -8.05 33.99
C GLN A 34 7.37 -7.40 32.61
N TYR A 35 8.20 -6.37 32.48
CA TYR A 35 8.59 -5.79 31.20
C TYR A 35 9.72 -6.60 30.58
N LEU A 36 9.50 -7.08 29.36
CA LEU A 36 10.46 -7.80 28.53
C LEU A 36 10.30 -7.31 27.10
N ALA A 37 11.38 -6.98 26.43
CA ALA A 37 11.36 -6.66 25.00
C ALA A 37 12.46 -7.44 24.30
N ASN A 38 12.09 -8.20 23.27
CA ASN A 38 13.01 -8.83 22.35
C ASN A 38 12.35 -8.84 20.98
N TYR A 39 12.54 -7.76 20.23
CA TYR A 39 12.01 -7.62 18.89
C TYR A 39 12.87 -6.69 18.05
N VAL A 40 12.77 -6.83 16.73
CA VAL A 40 13.26 -5.87 15.76
C VAL A 40 12.06 -5.19 15.13
N MET A 41 12.07 -3.86 15.09
CA MET A 41 11.05 -3.05 14.41
C MET A 41 11.75 -2.07 13.47
N LEU A 42 11.39 -2.09 12.19
CA LEU A 42 12.00 -1.26 11.15
C LEU A 42 13.54 -1.37 11.14
N GLY A 43 14.07 -2.57 11.36
CA GLY A 43 15.50 -2.88 11.44
C GLY A 43 16.22 -2.43 12.72
N VAL A 44 15.51 -1.77 13.65
CA VAL A 44 16.06 -1.37 14.95
C VAL A 44 15.76 -2.45 16.00
N GLU A 45 16.79 -2.91 16.71
CA GLU A 45 16.67 -3.88 17.79
C GLU A 45 16.21 -3.21 19.10
N PHE A 46 15.20 -3.82 19.73
CA PHE A 46 14.69 -3.46 21.05
C PHE A 46 14.90 -4.65 21.99
N LEU A 47 16.03 -4.64 22.69
CA LEU A 47 16.39 -5.65 23.67
C LEU A 47 16.36 -5.06 25.08
N ARG A 48 15.48 -5.58 25.93
CA ARG A 48 15.43 -5.28 27.36
C ARG A 48 15.35 -6.55 28.18
N SER A 49 16.21 -6.66 29.19
CA SER A 49 16.11 -7.71 30.20
C SER A 49 14.81 -7.59 31.00
N ILE A 50 14.41 -8.68 31.64
CA ILE A 50 13.22 -8.70 32.50
C ILE A 50 13.37 -7.68 33.62
N GLU A 51 12.47 -6.72 33.66
CA GLU A 51 12.36 -5.71 34.71
C GLU A 51 10.93 -5.67 35.25
N THR A 52 10.76 -5.41 36.54
CA THR A 52 9.43 -5.20 37.11
C THR A 52 8.96 -3.78 36.79
N ASP A 53 7.75 -3.66 36.24
CA ASP A 53 7.07 -2.41 35.96
C ASP A 53 5.72 -2.36 36.70
N ILE A 54 5.34 -1.17 37.18
CA ILE A 54 4.09 -0.96 37.92
C ILE A 54 3.11 -0.26 36.98
N CYS A 55 2.11 -1.01 36.51
CA CYS A 55 1.09 -0.51 35.60
C CYS A 55 0.00 0.28 36.34
N SER A 56 -0.70 1.15 35.61
CA SER A 56 -1.84 1.87 36.17
C SER A 56 -2.92 0.92 36.69
N ILE A 57 -3.72 1.35 37.67
CA ILE A 57 -4.74 0.52 38.37
C ILE A 57 -5.76 -0.15 37.42
N ARG A 58 -5.94 0.39 36.22
CA ARG A 58 -6.88 -0.13 35.21
C ARG A 58 -6.20 -0.91 34.08
N GLU A 59 -4.87 -0.96 34.10
CA GLU A 59 -4.07 -1.67 33.11
C GLU A 59 -3.87 -3.13 33.52
N LYS A 60 -3.46 -3.93 32.54
CA LYS A 60 -3.13 -5.33 32.71
C LYS A 60 -1.72 -5.60 32.21
N CYS A 61 -1.18 -6.74 32.57
CA CYS A 61 0.00 -7.25 31.90
C CYS A 61 -0.44 -7.80 30.54
N ALA A 62 0.26 -7.40 29.49
CA ALA A 62 0.00 -7.80 28.13
C ALA A 62 1.28 -8.41 27.53
N TYR A 63 1.07 -9.37 26.65
CA TYR A 63 2.09 -10.01 25.82
C TYR A 63 1.68 -9.83 24.37
N LEU A 64 2.64 -9.43 23.55
CA LEU A 64 2.52 -9.28 22.11
C LEU A 64 3.63 -10.12 21.47
N GLN A 65 3.27 -10.94 20.49
CA GLN A 65 4.20 -11.65 19.63
C GLN A 65 3.77 -11.46 18.19
N VAL A 66 4.70 -11.02 17.35
CA VAL A 66 4.42 -10.67 15.95
C VAL A 66 5.53 -11.20 15.05
N ASP A 67 5.14 -11.54 13.83
CA ASP A 67 6.03 -11.79 12.71
C ASP A 67 5.41 -11.10 11.50
N ILE A 68 5.88 -9.88 11.24
CA ILE A 68 5.42 -9.01 10.17
C ILE A 68 6.65 -8.64 9.34
N PRO A 69 6.83 -9.28 8.16
CA PRO A 69 8.02 -9.06 7.33
C PRO A 69 8.25 -7.59 7.00
N ASP A 70 9.50 -7.15 7.15
CA ASP A 70 9.97 -5.77 6.98
C ASP A 70 9.21 -4.70 7.80
N LEU A 71 8.56 -5.09 8.90
CA LEU A 71 7.94 -4.16 9.85
C LEU A 71 8.35 -4.49 11.28
N MET A 72 7.97 -5.65 11.81
CA MET A 72 8.31 -6.05 13.17
C MET A 72 8.31 -7.57 13.34
N ILE A 73 9.37 -8.11 13.93
CA ILE A 73 9.49 -9.53 14.29
C ILE A 73 9.97 -9.61 15.74
N GLY A 74 9.21 -10.31 16.58
CA GLY A 74 9.63 -10.59 17.95
C GLY A 74 8.49 -10.60 18.96
N GLN A 75 8.84 -10.35 20.21
CA GLN A 75 7.92 -10.38 21.33
C GLN A 75 8.19 -9.25 22.33
N VAL A 76 7.13 -8.77 22.95
CA VAL A 76 7.18 -7.78 24.02
C VAL A 76 6.11 -8.05 25.06
N GLN A 77 6.47 -7.90 26.33
CA GLN A 77 5.59 -8.06 27.48
C GLN A 77 5.70 -6.80 28.35
N GLY A 78 4.58 -6.36 28.92
CA GLY A 78 4.57 -5.20 29.81
C GLY A 78 3.16 -4.70 30.10
N CYS A 79 3.05 -3.44 30.51
CA CYS A 79 1.75 -2.79 30.70
C CYS A 79 0.97 -2.69 29.39
N SER A 80 -0.33 -3.00 29.43
CA SER A 80 -1.19 -3.05 28.25
C SER A 80 -1.19 -1.75 27.44
N ASN A 81 -1.09 -0.59 28.09
CA ASN A 81 -1.03 0.70 27.37
C ASN A 81 0.22 0.84 26.50
N LYS A 82 1.40 0.48 27.02
CA LYS A 82 2.64 0.47 26.23
C LYS A 82 2.56 -0.50 25.04
N ILE A 83 1.93 -1.65 25.23
CA ILE A 83 1.68 -2.61 24.13
C ILE A 83 0.74 -2.01 23.09
N PHE A 84 -0.33 -1.31 23.51
CA PHE A 84 -1.22 -0.62 22.57
C PHE A 84 -0.54 0.54 21.84
N ASP A 85 0.43 1.22 22.45
CA ASP A 85 1.23 2.24 21.77
C ASP A 85 2.05 1.60 20.64
N ILE A 86 2.74 0.49 20.91
CA ILE A 86 3.47 -0.29 19.87
C ILE A 86 2.51 -0.72 18.76
N ILE A 87 1.32 -1.23 19.09
CA ILE A 87 0.34 -1.64 18.09
C ILE A 87 -0.11 -0.44 17.23
N ASN A 88 -0.34 0.73 17.82
CA ASN A 88 -0.71 1.93 17.07
C ASN A 88 0.42 2.35 16.12
N ASP A 89 1.68 2.27 16.54
CA ASP A 89 2.83 2.58 15.70
C ASP A 89 2.89 1.62 14.50
N LEU A 90 2.74 0.31 14.73
CA LEU A 90 2.68 -0.69 13.65
C LEU A 90 1.56 -0.41 12.63
N LEU A 91 0.37 -0.06 13.11
CA LEU A 91 -0.73 0.32 12.24
C LEU A 91 -0.41 1.60 11.47
N TYR A 92 0.26 2.58 12.08
CA TYR A 92 0.59 3.83 11.42
C TYR A 92 1.62 3.65 10.29
N ASP A 93 2.61 2.78 10.50
CA ASP A 93 3.77 2.65 9.61
C ASP A 93 3.42 1.96 8.26
N ARG A 94 2.42 1.06 8.23
CA ARG A 94 2.12 0.24 7.04
C ARG A 94 0.62 0.18 6.73
N LYS A 95 0.21 0.82 5.63
CA LYS A 95 -1.20 0.89 5.18
C LYS A 95 -1.78 -0.47 4.79
N ASP A 96 -0.99 -1.34 4.15
CA ASP A 96 -1.42 -2.70 3.82
C ASP A 96 -1.67 -3.53 5.09
N PHE A 97 -0.92 -3.28 6.16
CA PHE A 97 -1.17 -3.91 7.46
C PHE A 97 -2.44 -3.43 8.14
N ILE A 98 -2.76 -2.13 8.09
CA ILE A 98 -4.05 -1.62 8.59
C ILE A 98 -5.24 -2.33 7.92
N ASN A 99 -5.15 -2.53 6.61
CA ASN A 99 -6.23 -3.14 5.83
C ASN A 99 -6.49 -4.61 6.17
N GLU A 100 -5.44 -5.36 6.48
CA GLU A 100 -5.58 -6.75 6.90
C GLU A 100 -6.13 -6.88 8.33
N MET A 101 -6.16 -5.78 9.09
CA MET A 101 -6.69 -5.78 10.45
C MET A 101 -8.22 -5.62 10.47
N PRO A 102 -8.93 -6.35 11.37
CA PRO A 102 -10.37 -6.20 11.51
C PRO A 102 -10.78 -4.76 11.80
N GLU A 103 -11.94 -4.32 11.26
CA GLU A 103 -12.47 -2.99 11.60
C GLU A 103 -12.52 -2.76 13.12
N ASN A 104 -12.16 -1.56 13.57
CA ASN A 104 -12.04 -1.18 14.98
C ASN A 104 -11.10 -2.10 15.78
N PHE A 105 -10.02 -2.58 15.16
CA PHE A 105 -9.07 -3.52 15.75
C PHE A 105 -8.58 -3.10 17.14
N ILE A 106 -8.15 -1.85 17.31
CA ILE A 106 -7.65 -1.34 18.62
C ILE A 106 -8.70 -1.48 19.72
N GLU A 107 -9.97 -1.18 19.43
CA GLU A 107 -11.04 -1.32 20.41
C GLU A 107 -11.31 -2.80 20.74
N LYS A 108 -11.33 -3.66 19.71
CA LYS A 108 -11.46 -5.12 19.90
C LYS A 108 -10.30 -5.67 20.74
N ALA A 109 -9.08 -5.21 20.48
CA ALA A 109 -7.89 -5.61 21.23
C ALA A 109 -7.92 -5.15 22.69
N LYS A 110 -8.34 -3.92 22.95
CA LYS A 110 -8.60 -3.42 24.30
C LYS A 110 -9.67 -4.26 25.00
N ASN A 111 -10.77 -4.55 24.34
CA ASN A 111 -11.87 -5.35 24.89
C ASN A 111 -11.47 -6.80 25.20
N ALA A 112 -10.71 -7.45 24.31
CA ALA A 112 -10.14 -8.77 24.55
C ALA A 112 -9.19 -8.74 25.76
N CYS A 113 -8.30 -7.75 25.80
CA CYS A 113 -7.39 -7.55 26.93
C CYS A 113 -8.16 -7.37 28.26
N TYR A 114 -9.21 -6.54 28.29
CA TYR A 114 -10.08 -6.38 29.46
C TYR A 114 -10.79 -7.66 29.90
N LYS A 115 -10.99 -8.62 29.00
CA LYS A 115 -11.58 -9.93 29.31
C LYS A 115 -10.55 -11.01 29.66
N ASN A 116 -9.25 -10.70 29.63
CA ASN A 116 -8.15 -11.69 29.67
C ASN A 116 -8.25 -12.71 28.53
N ASP A 117 -8.76 -12.26 27.39
CA ASP A 117 -8.81 -13.06 26.18
C ASP A 117 -7.54 -12.84 25.35
N HIS A 118 -7.36 -13.70 24.36
CA HIS A 118 -6.27 -13.60 23.40
C HIS A 118 -6.81 -13.25 22.01
N ILE A 119 -5.94 -12.67 21.20
CA ILE A 119 -6.18 -12.36 19.80
C ILE A 119 -5.10 -13.05 19.00
N TYR A 120 -5.52 -13.71 17.94
CA TYR A 120 -4.65 -14.27 16.94
C TYR A 120 -5.17 -13.90 15.56
N ILE A 121 -4.32 -13.27 14.76
CA ILE A 121 -4.60 -12.86 13.39
C ILE A 121 -3.47 -13.37 12.51
N ARG A 122 -3.83 -13.93 11.36
CA ARG A 122 -2.91 -14.28 10.28
C ARG A 122 -3.46 -13.73 8.99
N GLY A 123 -2.59 -13.21 8.15
CA GLY A 123 -2.98 -12.68 6.84
C GLY A 123 -1.77 -12.58 5.93
N LYS A 124 -1.91 -11.78 4.87
CA LYS A 124 -0.85 -11.61 3.88
C LYS A 124 -0.69 -10.14 3.50
N LEU A 125 0.51 -9.63 3.68
CA LEU A 125 0.92 -8.29 3.30
C LEU A 125 1.62 -8.30 1.94
N LEU A 126 2.01 -7.11 1.48
CA LEU A 126 2.88 -6.96 0.33
C LEU A 126 4.26 -7.58 0.60
N SER A 127 4.79 -7.44 1.83
CA SER A 127 6.09 -7.98 2.25
C SER A 127 6.10 -9.48 2.54
N GLY A 128 4.93 -10.13 2.68
CA GLY A 128 4.85 -11.58 2.93
C GLY A 128 3.68 -11.99 3.82
N GLU A 129 3.67 -13.24 4.25
CA GLU A 129 2.72 -13.70 5.27
C GLU A 129 3.07 -13.10 6.63
N PHE A 130 2.05 -12.79 7.43
CA PHE A 130 2.25 -12.27 8.77
C PHE A 130 1.38 -13.00 9.78
N TYR A 131 1.79 -12.92 11.05
CA TYR A 131 0.88 -13.17 12.16
C TYR A 131 1.02 -12.12 13.27
N PHE A 132 -0.06 -11.99 14.04
CA PHE A 132 -0.16 -11.13 15.19
C PHE A 132 -0.84 -11.90 16.33
N TYR A 133 -0.18 -11.98 17.48
CA TYR A 133 -0.70 -12.61 18.68
C TYR A 133 -0.63 -11.66 19.87
N MET A 134 -1.74 -11.50 20.60
CA MET A 134 -1.79 -10.71 21.81
C MET A 134 -2.59 -11.42 22.90
N ALA A 135 -2.12 -11.38 24.14
CA ALA A 135 -2.85 -11.87 25.31
C ALA A 135 -2.66 -10.93 26.50
N CYS A 136 -3.64 -10.88 27.41
CA CYS A 136 -3.54 -10.09 28.63
C CYS A 136 -3.95 -10.87 29.87
N SER A 137 -3.39 -10.48 31.01
CA SER A 137 -3.74 -11.01 32.32
C SER A 137 -3.49 -9.99 33.44
N TYR A 138 -4.12 -10.21 34.60
CA TYR A 138 -3.90 -9.42 35.80
C TYR A 138 -2.55 -9.70 36.48
N ASN A 139 -1.85 -10.75 36.07
CA ASN A 139 -0.50 -11.06 36.50
C ASN A 139 0.28 -11.60 35.30
N HIS A 140 1.54 -11.18 35.17
CA HIS A 140 2.43 -11.64 34.11
C HIS A 140 2.62 -13.17 34.09
N ASP A 141 2.56 -13.84 35.24
CA ASP A 141 2.66 -15.30 35.35
C ASP A 141 1.48 -16.06 34.73
N TYR A 142 0.34 -15.38 34.55
CA TYR A 142 -0.90 -15.99 34.04
C TYR A 142 -1.25 -15.50 32.64
N ILE A 143 -0.31 -14.90 31.91
CA ILE A 143 -0.53 -14.59 30.50
C ILE A 143 -0.46 -15.90 29.71
N VAL A 144 -1.56 -16.25 29.04
CA VAL A 144 -1.63 -17.43 28.18
C VAL A 144 -0.72 -17.20 26.97
N LYS A 145 0.22 -18.12 26.73
CA LYS A 145 1.12 -18.11 25.55
C LYS A 145 1.01 -19.38 24.70
N ASP A 146 0.25 -20.38 25.15
CA ASP A 146 0.13 -21.69 24.49
C ASP A 146 -0.51 -21.60 23.09
N TYR A 147 -1.23 -20.51 22.81
CA TYR A 147 -1.84 -20.24 21.51
C TYR A 147 -0.97 -19.35 20.62
N ALA A 148 0.18 -18.89 21.09
CA ALA A 148 1.12 -18.15 20.28
C ALA A 148 1.76 -19.10 19.25
N PRO A 149 1.81 -18.74 17.97
CA PRO A 149 2.48 -19.56 16.97
C PRO A 149 3.99 -19.60 17.22
N TYR A 150 4.69 -20.46 16.48
CA TYR A 150 6.15 -20.45 16.49
C TYR A 150 6.68 -19.09 16.01
N LEU A 151 7.55 -18.48 16.83
CA LEU A 151 8.30 -17.30 16.46
C LEU A 151 9.60 -17.74 15.78
N PRO A 152 9.85 -17.36 14.51
CA PRO A 152 11.15 -17.61 13.88
C PRO A 152 12.27 -16.92 14.67
N PRO A 153 13.54 -17.30 14.43
CA PRO A 153 14.68 -16.59 15.01
C PRO A 153 14.55 -15.10 14.72
N ILE A 154 14.53 -14.30 15.79
CA ILE A 154 14.45 -12.83 15.68
C ILE A 154 15.73 -12.39 14.97
N PRO A 155 15.61 -11.69 13.82
CA PRO A 155 16.79 -11.17 13.14
C PRO A 155 17.55 -10.21 14.06
N GLY A 156 18.86 -10.04 13.85
CA GLY A 156 19.60 -8.96 14.51
C GLY A 156 19.20 -7.59 13.96
N PRO A 157 19.68 -6.49 14.56
CA PRO A 157 19.53 -5.16 13.96
C PRO A 157 20.20 -5.14 12.58
N SER A 158 19.59 -4.40 11.66
CA SER A 158 20.16 -4.14 10.35
C SER A 158 21.16 -2.99 10.43
N ASP A 159 22.18 -3.01 9.55
CA ASP A 159 23.05 -1.85 9.36
C ASP A 159 22.27 -0.74 8.65
N ASN A 160 22.34 0.49 9.15
CA ASN A 160 21.69 1.62 8.49
C ASN A 160 22.31 1.83 7.10
N VAL A 161 21.48 1.92 6.06
CA VAL A 161 21.93 2.19 4.69
C VAL A 161 21.51 3.56 4.20
N GLN A 162 22.33 4.15 3.33
CA GLN A 162 22.08 5.46 2.75
C GLN A 162 21.40 5.30 1.38
N CYS A 163 20.14 5.72 1.29
CA CYS A 163 19.30 5.60 0.11
C CYS A 163 18.98 6.96 -0.51
N LYS A 164 18.57 6.96 -1.78
CA LYS A 164 18.03 8.17 -2.41
C LYS A 164 16.59 8.41 -1.99
N LYS A 165 16.22 9.66 -1.79
CA LYS A 165 14.83 10.06 -1.54
C LYS A 165 14.14 10.49 -2.83
N ASN A 166 12.92 10.00 -3.05
CA ASN A 166 12.13 10.39 -4.21
C ASN A 166 11.88 11.92 -4.23
N ASN A 167 12.11 12.59 -5.37
CA ASN A 167 11.85 14.02 -5.61
C ASN A 167 12.59 15.06 -4.72
N TYR A 168 13.59 14.67 -3.92
CA TYR A 168 14.39 15.60 -3.12
C TYR A 168 15.88 15.40 -3.36
N GLU A 169 16.64 16.50 -3.44
CA GLU A 169 18.09 16.45 -3.29
C GLU A 169 18.40 16.04 -1.85
N GLY A 170 19.00 14.87 -1.67
CA GLY A 170 19.46 14.40 -0.37
C GLY A 170 19.36 12.90 -0.21
N ASP A 171 20.27 12.40 0.62
CA ASP A 171 20.24 11.01 1.02
C ASP A 171 19.35 10.82 2.26
N TYR A 172 18.75 9.64 2.36
CA TYR A 172 17.86 9.24 3.44
C TYR A 172 18.37 7.94 4.05
N MET A 173 18.43 7.88 5.38
CA MET A 173 18.90 6.69 6.08
C MET A 173 17.75 5.71 6.30
N CYS A 174 17.91 4.48 5.81
CA CYS A 174 16.98 3.39 6.08
C CYS A 174 17.56 2.47 7.15
N SER A 175 16.87 2.36 8.28
CA SER A 175 17.26 1.46 9.35
C SER A 175 16.88 0.01 9.06
N GLU A 176 15.99 -0.23 8.10
CA GLU A 176 15.60 -1.57 7.65
C GLU A 176 16.75 -2.34 6.97
N GLY A 177 17.81 -1.65 6.55
CA GLY A 177 19.03 -2.24 6.02
C GLY A 177 19.13 -2.34 4.51
N TYR A 178 18.17 -1.79 3.77
CA TYR A 178 18.21 -1.77 2.30
C TYR A 178 17.44 -0.62 1.67
N CYS A 179 17.81 -0.33 0.43
CA CYS A 179 17.13 0.64 -0.42
C CYS A 179 16.18 -0.06 -1.37
N THR A 180 15.15 0.66 -1.79
CA THR A 180 14.18 0.19 -2.77
C THR A 180 14.11 1.12 -3.96
N TYR A 181 13.91 0.54 -5.13
CA TYR A 181 13.62 1.22 -6.37
C TYR A 181 12.49 0.52 -7.10
N ILE A 182 11.57 1.29 -7.63
CA ILE A 182 10.58 0.79 -8.58
C ILE A 182 10.34 1.80 -9.70
N GLN A 183 10.20 1.27 -10.89
CA GLN A 183 9.81 1.96 -12.10
C GLN A 183 8.58 1.26 -12.67
N LEU A 184 7.53 2.04 -12.94
CA LEU A 184 6.24 1.53 -13.38
C LEU A 184 5.74 2.34 -14.57
N ILE A 185 5.39 1.65 -15.65
CA ILE A 185 4.91 2.25 -16.88
C ILE A 185 3.56 1.65 -17.22
N PHE A 186 2.55 2.50 -17.34
CA PHE A 186 1.25 2.14 -17.91
C PHE A 186 1.15 2.73 -19.30
N ASN A 187 1.14 1.89 -20.32
CA ASN A 187 0.85 2.29 -21.69
C ASN A 187 -0.63 2.03 -21.96
N ASN A 188 -1.44 3.09 -21.90
CA ASN A 188 -2.86 3.03 -22.23
C ASN A 188 -3.00 3.00 -23.76
N THR A 189 -3.26 1.81 -24.31
CA THR A 189 -3.31 1.58 -25.76
C THR A 189 -4.60 2.08 -26.40
N LEU A 190 -5.64 2.37 -25.60
CA LEU A 190 -6.86 3.01 -26.08
C LEU A 190 -6.65 4.51 -26.29
N LYS A 191 -6.05 5.19 -25.31
CA LYS A 191 -5.85 6.65 -25.35
C LYS A 191 -4.51 7.05 -26.00
N HIS A 192 -3.64 6.08 -26.27
CA HIS A 192 -2.27 6.29 -26.73
C HIS A 192 -1.44 7.18 -25.79
N ILE A 193 -1.61 6.98 -24.48
CA ILE A 193 -0.91 7.75 -23.44
C ILE A 193 -0.06 6.81 -22.59
N THR A 194 1.16 7.23 -22.28
CA THR A 194 2.01 6.58 -21.27
C THR A 194 1.97 7.35 -19.97
N LEU A 195 1.68 6.64 -18.87
CA LEU A 195 1.89 7.12 -17.51
C LEU A 195 3.17 6.49 -16.96
N PHE A 196 4.05 7.34 -16.44
CA PHE A 196 5.32 6.94 -15.88
C PHE A 196 5.35 7.23 -14.38
N HIS A 197 5.77 6.25 -13.59
CA HIS A 197 5.99 6.40 -12.18
C HIS A 197 7.34 5.83 -11.76
N GLU A 198 7.95 6.51 -10.81
CA GLU A 198 9.23 6.13 -10.25
C GLU A 198 9.21 6.37 -8.73
N PHE A 199 9.87 5.48 -7.99
CA PHE A 199 10.05 5.60 -6.57
C PHE A 199 11.42 5.10 -6.13
N TYR A 200 12.04 5.88 -5.23
CA TYR A 200 13.23 5.51 -4.46
C TYR A 200 12.97 5.80 -2.98
N GLY A 201 13.33 4.87 -2.10
CA GLY A 201 13.24 5.11 -0.66
C GLY A 201 13.46 3.88 0.19
N CYS A 202 13.01 3.96 1.44
CA CYS A 202 13.05 2.83 2.36
C CYS A 202 11.91 1.84 2.10
N PRO A 203 12.07 0.60 2.59
CA PRO A 203 11.08 -0.46 2.41
C PRO A 203 9.67 -0.10 2.88
N SER A 204 9.55 0.53 4.05
CA SER A 204 8.23 0.89 4.61
C SER A 204 7.47 1.85 3.72
N ASP A 205 8.16 2.89 3.22
CA ASP A 205 7.61 3.84 2.25
C ASP A 205 7.28 3.16 0.91
N TYR A 206 8.11 2.21 0.48
CA TYR A 206 7.89 1.43 -0.74
C TYR A 206 6.59 0.61 -0.67
N PHE A 207 6.35 -0.11 0.43
CA PHE A 207 5.11 -0.88 0.57
C PHE A 207 3.87 0.03 0.63
N ASN A 208 3.97 1.17 1.32
CA ASN A 208 2.91 2.18 1.31
C ASN A 208 2.66 2.76 -0.09
N TYR A 209 3.74 3.00 -0.85
CA TYR A 209 3.66 3.47 -2.23
C TYR A 209 2.97 2.44 -3.15
N LEU A 210 3.37 1.16 -3.07
CA LEU A 210 2.71 0.08 -3.80
C LEU A 210 1.23 -0.02 -3.44
N TYR A 211 0.91 0.04 -2.16
CA TYR A 211 -0.46 0.01 -1.67
C TYR A 211 -1.30 1.17 -2.25
N ASP A 212 -0.78 2.41 -2.19
CA ASP A 212 -1.47 3.57 -2.75
C ASP A 212 -1.67 3.43 -4.27
N MET A 213 -0.68 2.93 -4.99
CA MET A 213 -0.79 2.66 -6.43
C MET A 213 -1.86 1.59 -6.71
N GLN A 214 -1.92 0.52 -5.92
CA GLN A 214 -2.94 -0.52 -6.07
C GLN A 214 -4.35 0.07 -5.94
N GLN A 215 -4.57 0.92 -4.94
CA GLN A 215 -5.87 1.58 -4.72
C GLN A 215 -6.19 2.60 -5.83
N ASN A 216 -5.23 3.45 -6.20
CA ASN A 216 -5.43 4.52 -7.18
C ASN A 216 -5.77 3.98 -8.59
N TYR A 217 -5.22 2.83 -8.96
CA TYR A 217 -5.45 2.20 -10.26
C TYR A 217 -6.47 1.04 -10.20
N ALA A 218 -7.12 0.84 -9.04
CA ALA A 218 -8.06 -0.25 -8.79
C ALA A 218 -7.50 -1.63 -9.20
N LEU A 219 -6.21 -1.86 -8.96
CA LEU A 219 -5.54 -3.12 -9.29
C LEU A 219 -6.02 -4.22 -8.35
N LYS A 220 -6.00 -5.48 -8.80
CA LYS A 220 -6.32 -6.64 -7.95
C LYS A 220 -5.37 -6.66 -6.75
N GLU A 221 -5.86 -7.06 -5.57
CA GLU A 221 -5.07 -7.04 -4.33
C GLU A 221 -3.77 -7.85 -4.40
N THR A 222 -3.73 -8.86 -5.26
CA THR A 222 -2.56 -9.73 -5.46
C THR A 222 -1.57 -9.19 -6.48
N PHE A 223 -1.86 -8.06 -7.14
CA PHE A 223 -1.10 -7.59 -8.31
C PHE A 223 0.37 -7.29 -7.97
N PHE A 224 0.61 -6.59 -6.85
CA PHE A 224 1.95 -6.21 -6.40
C PHE A 224 2.55 -7.15 -5.34
N GLN A 225 1.85 -8.22 -4.98
CA GLN A 225 2.30 -9.13 -3.92
C GLN A 225 3.62 -9.84 -4.25
N SER A 226 3.83 -10.19 -5.52
CA SER A 226 5.09 -10.79 -5.97
C SER A 226 6.27 -9.81 -5.95
N LEU A 227 6.01 -8.53 -6.24
CA LEU A 227 7.01 -7.47 -6.14
C LEU A 227 7.40 -7.25 -4.67
N GLY A 228 6.40 -7.03 -3.81
CA GLY A 228 6.66 -6.81 -2.40
C GLY A 228 7.47 -7.94 -1.75
N GLY A 229 7.08 -9.20 -1.96
CA GLY A 229 7.82 -10.35 -1.43
C GLY A 229 9.22 -10.53 -2.03
N SER A 230 9.42 -10.19 -3.31
CA SER A 230 10.74 -10.17 -3.94
C SER A 230 11.63 -9.09 -3.30
N CYS A 231 11.07 -7.94 -2.95
CA CYS A 231 11.80 -6.84 -2.33
C CYS A 231 12.31 -7.20 -0.93
N SER A 232 11.48 -7.89 -0.13
CA SER A 232 11.85 -8.45 1.18
C SER A 232 13.01 -9.46 1.12
N GLN A 233 13.31 -9.98 -0.07
CA GLN A 233 14.42 -10.91 -0.33
C GLN A 233 15.64 -10.21 -0.95
N TYR A 234 15.69 -8.87 -0.95
CA TYR A 234 16.75 -8.07 -1.56
C TYR A 234 17.01 -8.42 -3.04
N SER A 235 15.92 -8.67 -3.77
CA SER A 235 15.99 -9.07 -5.17
C SER A 235 15.43 -8.01 -6.11
N SER A 236 15.81 -8.14 -7.39
CA SER A 236 15.25 -7.39 -8.49
C SER A 236 14.20 -8.22 -9.23
N LEU A 237 13.12 -7.58 -9.65
CA LEU A 237 12.07 -8.21 -10.44
C LEU A 237 11.74 -7.31 -11.63
N GLU A 238 11.74 -7.91 -12.82
CA GLU A 238 11.19 -7.31 -14.03
C GLU A 238 9.90 -8.07 -14.38
N LYS A 239 8.80 -7.32 -14.55
CA LYS A 239 7.48 -7.89 -14.84
C LYS A 239 6.82 -7.13 -15.97
N TYR A 240 6.26 -7.89 -16.91
CA TYR A 240 5.38 -7.39 -17.96
C TYR A 240 3.99 -7.96 -17.72
N ASP A 241 2.97 -7.12 -17.80
CA ASP A 241 1.59 -7.57 -17.58
C ASP A 241 0.59 -6.83 -18.45
N PHE A 242 -0.61 -7.40 -18.52
CA PHE A 242 -1.78 -6.77 -19.09
C PHE A 242 -2.78 -6.44 -17.98
N TYR A 243 -3.35 -5.24 -18.02
CA TYR A 243 -4.44 -4.87 -17.14
C TYR A 243 -5.36 -3.88 -17.82
N LYS A 244 -6.57 -4.34 -18.14
CA LYS A 244 -7.56 -3.58 -18.90
C LYS A 244 -7.00 -3.09 -20.24
N GLU A 245 -7.11 -1.81 -20.55
CA GLU A 245 -6.54 -1.16 -21.73
C GLU A 245 -5.04 -0.81 -21.60
N ASN A 246 -4.38 -1.28 -20.53
CA ASN A 246 -3.00 -0.93 -20.25
C ASN A 246 -2.07 -2.12 -20.46
N ILE A 247 -0.98 -1.84 -21.17
CA ILE A 247 0.24 -2.64 -21.14
C ILE A 247 1.12 -2.11 -20.01
N ILE A 248 1.45 -2.98 -19.06
CA ILE A 248 2.21 -2.62 -17.87
C ILE A 248 3.63 -3.16 -17.97
N TYR A 249 4.60 -2.28 -17.72
CA TYR A 249 5.98 -2.64 -17.44
C TYR A 249 6.33 -2.25 -16.01
N ILE A 250 6.97 -3.17 -15.30
CA ILE A 250 7.43 -2.98 -13.93
C ILE A 250 8.88 -3.43 -13.85
N TYR A 251 9.73 -2.58 -13.30
CA TYR A 251 11.05 -2.97 -12.83
C TYR A 251 11.18 -2.56 -11.36
N GLN A 252 11.61 -3.48 -10.53
CA GLN A 252 11.91 -3.26 -9.13
C GLN A 252 13.33 -3.74 -8.84
N ASN A 253 14.05 -3.03 -7.99
CA ASN A 253 15.29 -3.50 -7.40
C ASN A 253 15.36 -3.11 -5.93
N CYS A 254 15.60 -4.08 -5.06
CA CYS A 254 15.77 -3.86 -3.63
C CYS A 254 17.15 -4.37 -3.23
N ASN A 255 17.99 -3.48 -2.69
CA ASN A 255 19.38 -3.81 -2.41
C ASN A 255 19.96 -2.92 -1.28
N PRO A 256 20.82 -3.47 -0.41
CA PRO A 256 21.60 -2.66 0.54
C PRO A 256 22.51 -1.62 -0.11
N ASP A 257 23.02 -1.90 -1.32
CA ASP A 257 23.86 -0.97 -2.08
C ASP A 257 23.04 -0.20 -3.12
N ILE A 258 22.83 1.09 -2.86
CA ILE A 258 22.15 2.00 -3.77
C ILE A 258 22.85 2.14 -5.13
N ASN A 259 24.18 1.98 -5.19
CA ASN A 259 24.90 2.07 -6.46
C ASN A 259 24.59 0.87 -7.36
N ASN A 260 24.44 -0.31 -6.76
CA ASN A 260 24.02 -1.52 -7.46
C ASN A 260 22.59 -1.39 -8.01
N ILE A 261 21.70 -0.69 -7.30
CA ILE A 261 20.39 -0.35 -7.84
C ILE A 261 20.54 0.52 -9.09
N ILE A 262 21.24 1.65 -8.95
CA ILE A 262 21.39 2.66 -10.02
C ILE A 262 22.04 2.06 -11.28
N SER A 263 23.07 1.22 -11.12
CA SER A 263 23.78 0.61 -12.25
C SER A 263 22.95 -0.41 -13.03
N ASN A 264 21.90 -0.96 -12.40
CA ASN A 264 21.09 -2.03 -12.98
C ASN A 264 19.71 -1.56 -13.47
N VAL A 265 19.39 -0.27 -13.33
CA VAL A 265 18.14 0.28 -13.86
C VAL A 265 18.11 0.08 -15.38
N PRO A 266 17.15 -0.67 -15.93
CA PRO A 266 17.07 -0.92 -17.35
C PRO A 266 16.72 0.36 -18.10
N GLN A 267 17.09 0.41 -19.38
CA GLN A 267 16.59 1.45 -20.26
C GLN A 267 15.08 1.31 -20.42
N LEU A 268 14.38 2.44 -20.34
CA LEU A 268 12.94 2.49 -20.50
C LEU A 268 12.53 1.85 -21.83
N PRO A 269 11.52 0.97 -21.84
CA PRO A 269 10.91 0.54 -23.09
C PRO A 269 10.30 1.75 -23.80
N ASN A 270 10.23 1.69 -25.14
CA ASN A 270 9.70 2.79 -25.95
C ASN A 270 8.33 3.27 -25.45
N ILE A 271 8.30 4.52 -25.00
CA ILE A 271 7.11 5.26 -24.57
C ILE A 271 6.15 5.38 -25.77
N LEU A 272 4.84 5.48 -25.53
CA LEU A 272 3.90 5.84 -26.59
C LEU A 272 4.18 7.29 -27.01
N ASP A 273 4.78 7.45 -28.18
CA ASP A 273 4.92 8.76 -28.81
C ASP A 273 3.80 8.88 -29.85
N TYR A 274 2.82 9.72 -29.54
CA TYR A 274 1.73 10.00 -30.46
C TYR A 274 2.22 11.01 -31.49
N ASP A 275 2.73 10.51 -32.61
CA ASP A 275 2.97 11.35 -33.77
C ASP A 275 1.63 11.92 -34.25
N ASN A 276 1.54 13.23 -34.40
CA ASN A 276 0.31 13.96 -34.76
C ASN A 276 -0.23 13.59 -36.16
N ASN A 277 0.44 12.71 -36.88
CA ASN A 277 0.05 12.17 -38.17
C ASN A 277 -1.04 11.09 -38.02
N ILE A 278 -2.28 11.52 -37.79
CA ILE A 278 -3.44 10.62 -37.73
C ILE A 278 -3.84 10.20 -39.15
N TYR A 279 -3.87 8.89 -39.40
CA TYR A 279 -4.32 8.32 -40.67
C TYR A 279 -5.82 8.02 -40.70
N GLY A 280 -6.41 7.72 -39.54
CA GLY A 280 -7.83 7.41 -39.42
C GLY A 280 -8.16 6.73 -38.09
N GLU A 281 -9.31 6.08 -38.05
CA GLU A 281 -9.82 5.39 -36.87
C GLU A 281 -9.75 3.86 -37.03
N CYS A 282 -9.55 3.18 -35.91
CA CYS A 282 -9.73 1.74 -35.79
C CYS A 282 -10.70 1.44 -34.65
N TYR A 283 -11.44 0.35 -34.81
CA TYR A 283 -12.21 -0.21 -33.71
C TYR A 283 -11.28 -0.75 -32.63
N TYR A 284 -11.48 -0.32 -31.38
CA TYR A 284 -10.70 -0.73 -30.22
C TYR A 284 -11.47 -1.75 -29.38
N LEU A 285 -10.83 -2.88 -29.09
CA LEU A 285 -11.33 -3.91 -28.19
C LEU A 285 -10.16 -4.68 -27.57
N VAL A 286 -10.18 -4.92 -26.26
CA VAL A 286 -9.25 -5.83 -25.61
C VAL A 286 -9.96 -6.70 -24.58
N ASN A 287 -9.69 -8.01 -24.57
CA ASN A 287 -10.28 -8.94 -23.60
C ASN A 287 -9.39 -10.14 -23.26
N GLY A 288 -9.83 -10.91 -22.28
CA GLY A 288 -9.27 -12.20 -21.90
C GLY A 288 -7.80 -12.11 -21.49
N TYR A 289 -6.96 -12.94 -22.10
CA TYR A 289 -5.51 -12.97 -21.83
C TYR A 289 -4.83 -11.58 -21.95
N LEU A 290 -5.30 -10.74 -22.88
CA LEU A 290 -4.68 -9.45 -23.22
C LEU A 290 -5.18 -8.27 -22.38
N SER A 291 -6.18 -8.48 -21.52
CA SER A 291 -6.66 -7.48 -20.56
C SER A 291 -6.63 -7.98 -19.10
N ASN A 292 -6.38 -9.27 -18.88
CA ASN A 292 -6.52 -9.95 -17.59
C ASN A 292 -7.94 -9.76 -16.98
N SER A 293 -8.94 -9.72 -17.86
CA SER A 293 -10.36 -9.54 -17.56
C SER A 293 -11.20 -10.33 -18.54
N ASP A 294 -12.30 -10.92 -18.06
CA ASP A 294 -13.30 -11.55 -18.92
C ASP A 294 -14.24 -10.53 -19.58
N GLU A 295 -14.18 -9.27 -19.11
CA GLU A 295 -14.94 -8.17 -19.70
C GLU A 295 -14.27 -7.66 -20.97
N ASP A 296 -15.09 -7.40 -21.99
CA ASP A 296 -14.70 -6.65 -23.16
C ASP A 296 -14.41 -5.20 -22.76
N ILE A 297 -13.16 -4.78 -22.91
CA ILE A 297 -12.71 -3.44 -22.57
C ILE A 297 -12.50 -2.67 -23.86
N GLY A 298 -13.21 -1.55 -23.99
CA GLY A 298 -13.33 -0.84 -25.25
C GLY A 298 -14.73 -1.01 -25.84
N ASN A 299 -14.81 -1.24 -27.14
CA ASN A 299 -15.99 -1.05 -28.01
C ASN A 299 -16.19 0.41 -28.43
N VAL A 300 -15.09 1.09 -28.74
CA VAL A 300 -15.07 2.47 -29.23
C VAL A 300 -14.07 2.60 -30.38
N GLU A 301 -14.15 3.70 -31.12
CA GLU A 301 -13.13 4.06 -32.10
C GLU A 301 -11.91 4.67 -31.40
N THR A 302 -10.72 4.38 -31.92
CA THR A 302 -9.46 5.02 -31.51
C THR A 302 -8.70 5.56 -32.72
N LEU A 303 -7.98 6.67 -32.52
CA LEU A 303 -7.27 7.40 -33.55
C LEU A 303 -5.88 6.80 -33.78
N CYS A 304 -5.63 6.33 -34.99
CA CYS A 304 -4.41 5.63 -35.35
C CYS A 304 -3.48 6.44 -36.23
N ASN A 305 -2.18 6.37 -35.92
CA ASN A 305 -1.10 6.95 -36.72
C ASN A 305 -0.48 5.98 -37.74
N GLN A 306 -1.19 4.90 -38.07
CA GLN A 306 -0.81 3.94 -39.12
C GLN A 306 -2.00 3.61 -40.01
N LYS A 307 -1.73 3.12 -41.23
CA LYS A 307 -2.75 2.87 -42.27
C LYS A 307 -3.64 1.66 -41.99
N HIS A 308 -3.20 0.76 -41.10
CA HIS A 308 -3.85 -0.53 -40.87
C HIS A 308 -4.34 -0.64 -39.43
N CYS A 309 -5.51 -1.27 -39.27
CA CYS A 309 -5.99 -1.77 -38.00
C CYS A 309 -5.47 -3.19 -37.80
N VAL A 310 -5.21 -3.58 -36.56
CA VAL A 310 -4.79 -4.94 -36.22
C VAL A 310 -5.91 -5.65 -35.47
N THR A 311 -6.07 -6.95 -35.74
CA THR A 311 -6.78 -7.90 -34.88
C THR A 311 -5.79 -8.99 -34.49
N LEU A 312 -5.43 -9.02 -33.22
CA LEU A 312 -4.58 -10.02 -32.59
C LEU A 312 -5.48 -10.95 -31.76
N THR A 313 -5.49 -12.23 -32.08
CA THR A 313 -6.15 -13.27 -31.30
C THR A 313 -5.08 -14.20 -30.75
N ILE A 314 -5.14 -14.51 -29.47
CA ILE A 314 -4.19 -15.39 -28.79
C ILE A 314 -4.93 -16.40 -27.92
N ASN A 315 -4.36 -17.60 -27.79
CA ASN A 315 -4.78 -18.60 -26.83
C ASN A 315 -3.53 -19.12 -26.10
N VAL A 316 -3.49 -18.99 -24.77
CA VAL A 316 -2.40 -19.47 -23.91
C VAL A 316 -2.99 -20.31 -22.79
N ASN A 317 -2.65 -21.59 -22.73
CA ASN A 317 -3.14 -22.53 -21.72
C ASN A 317 -4.67 -22.46 -21.52
N GLU A 318 -5.42 -22.55 -22.62
CA GLU A 318 -6.90 -22.46 -22.64
C GLU A 318 -7.49 -21.06 -22.35
N VAL A 319 -6.65 -20.05 -22.10
CA VAL A 319 -7.10 -18.66 -21.94
C VAL A 319 -6.98 -17.93 -23.27
N SER A 320 -8.11 -17.62 -23.88
CA SER A 320 -8.18 -16.79 -25.09
C SER A 320 -8.04 -15.31 -24.77
N GLY A 321 -7.56 -14.52 -25.70
CA GLY A 321 -7.65 -13.06 -25.67
C GLY A 321 -7.71 -12.46 -27.06
N ILE A 322 -8.35 -11.30 -27.17
CA ILE A 322 -8.39 -10.50 -28.39
C ILE A 322 -7.84 -9.11 -28.11
N PHE A 323 -7.16 -8.54 -29.10
CA PHE A 323 -6.86 -7.13 -29.21
C PHE A 323 -7.24 -6.65 -30.61
N MET A 324 -8.03 -5.60 -30.68
CA MET A 324 -8.32 -4.83 -31.88
C MET A 324 -7.89 -3.38 -31.63
N GLY A 325 -7.22 -2.76 -32.59
CA GLY A 325 -6.78 -1.38 -32.46
C GLY A 325 -5.78 -0.97 -33.53
N CYS A 326 -4.92 -0.01 -33.20
CA CYS A 326 -3.89 0.49 -34.12
C CYS A 326 -2.74 -0.52 -34.28
N SER A 327 -2.31 -0.73 -35.52
CA SER A 327 -1.14 -1.58 -35.82
C SER A 327 0.17 -1.09 -35.18
N SER A 328 0.28 0.21 -34.86
CA SER A 328 1.42 0.80 -34.15
C SER A 328 1.63 0.22 -32.75
N GLU A 329 0.56 -0.27 -32.11
CA GLU A 329 0.61 -0.86 -30.77
C GLU A 329 1.03 -2.33 -30.76
N LEU A 330 0.96 -3.01 -31.92
CA LEU A 330 1.19 -4.45 -32.03
C LEU A 330 2.53 -4.88 -31.43
N ARG A 331 3.60 -4.11 -31.66
CA ARG A 331 4.95 -4.42 -31.15
C ARG A 331 4.96 -4.52 -29.62
N LYS A 332 4.20 -3.66 -28.92
CA LYS A 332 4.16 -3.64 -27.46
C LYS A 332 3.46 -4.90 -26.93
N TYR A 333 2.33 -5.27 -27.54
CA TYR A 333 1.64 -6.52 -27.24
C TYR A 333 2.54 -7.74 -27.47
N LEU A 334 3.22 -7.81 -28.62
CA LEU A 334 4.12 -8.92 -28.94
C LEU A 334 5.29 -9.03 -27.95
N ASN A 335 5.87 -7.90 -27.52
CA ASN A 335 6.94 -7.89 -26.54
C ASN A 335 6.48 -8.44 -25.18
N VAL A 336 5.29 -8.04 -24.69
CA VAL A 336 4.72 -8.56 -23.44
C VAL A 336 4.41 -10.04 -23.57
N ILE A 337 3.77 -10.47 -24.66
CA ILE A 337 3.48 -11.87 -24.94
C ILE A 337 4.77 -12.68 -24.91
N ASN A 338 5.82 -12.22 -25.60
CA ASN A 338 7.12 -12.87 -25.67
C ASN A 338 7.75 -13.02 -24.28
N LYS A 339 7.72 -11.98 -23.45
CA LYS A 339 8.26 -12.03 -22.08
C LYS A 339 7.46 -12.99 -21.20
N LYS A 340 6.13 -13.00 -21.29
CA LYS A 340 5.27 -13.92 -20.53
C LYS A 340 5.35 -15.37 -21.02
N SER A 341 5.78 -15.61 -22.26
CA SER A 341 5.97 -16.94 -22.85
C SER A 341 7.42 -17.41 -22.91
N SER A 342 8.30 -16.86 -22.06
CA SER A 342 9.72 -17.27 -21.97
C SER A 342 10.47 -17.12 -23.29
N ASN A 343 10.24 -16.02 -24.00
CA ASN A 343 10.86 -15.62 -25.27
C ASN A 343 10.51 -16.53 -26.47
N LEU A 344 9.33 -17.16 -26.47
CA LEU A 344 8.89 -18.11 -27.50
C LEU A 344 8.82 -17.52 -28.93
N ILE A 345 8.54 -16.22 -29.07
CA ILE A 345 8.29 -15.58 -30.37
C ILE A 345 9.34 -14.53 -30.74
N GLU A 346 10.41 -14.39 -29.96
CA GLU A 346 11.39 -13.29 -30.06
C GLU A 346 11.92 -13.12 -31.48
N SER A 347 12.34 -14.21 -32.13
CA SER A 347 12.91 -14.19 -33.47
C SER A 347 11.92 -13.84 -34.58
N LYS A 348 10.61 -13.81 -34.30
CA LYS A 348 9.55 -13.57 -35.29
C LYS A 348 8.85 -12.22 -35.12
N ILE A 349 9.14 -11.46 -34.07
CA ILE A 349 8.47 -10.18 -33.80
C ILE A 349 8.61 -9.23 -34.99
N GLU A 350 9.82 -9.05 -35.54
CA GLU A 350 10.03 -8.16 -36.70
C GLU A 350 9.28 -8.62 -37.95
N GLU A 351 9.22 -9.92 -38.20
CA GLU A 351 8.45 -10.50 -39.31
C GLU A 351 6.96 -10.19 -39.16
N TYR A 352 6.41 -10.34 -37.95
CA TYR A 352 5.00 -10.07 -37.66
C TYR A 352 4.65 -8.59 -37.84
N ILE A 353 5.52 -7.70 -37.38
CA ILE A 353 5.36 -6.25 -37.59
C ILE A 353 5.43 -5.92 -39.08
N TYR A 354 6.39 -6.47 -39.82
CA TYR A 354 6.53 -6.25 -41.25
C TYR A 354 5.28 -6.73 -42.02
N ASN A 355 4.78 -7.94 -41.73
CA ASN A 355 3.58 -8.47 -42.37
C ASN A 355 2.35 -7.61 -42.05
N CYS A 356 2.20 -7.15 -40.80
CA CYS A 356 1.09 -6.29 -40.39
C CYS A 356 1.12 -4.93 -41.10
N ASN A 357 2.29 -4.30 -41.20
CA ASN A 357 2.47 -3.02 -41.88
C ASN A 357 2.16 -3.06 -43.38
N ASN A 358 2.18 -4.25 -43.99
CA ASN A 358 1.80 -4.49 -45.39
C ASN A 358 0.36 -5.01 -45.53
N GLY A 359 -0.43 -4.96 -44.46
CA GLY A 359 -1.83 -5.41 -44.45
C GLY A 359 -1.99 -6.91 -44.63
N GLY A 360 -1.05 -7.70 -44.10
CA GLY A 360 -1.06 -9.16 -44.17
C GLY A 360 -1.67 -9.83 -42.94
N THR A 361 -1.81 -11.15 -43.03
CA THR A 361 -2.19 -12.03 -41.91
C THR A 361 -1.02 -12.97 -41.57
N THR A 362 -0.80 -13.24 -40.30
CA THR A 362 0.18 -14.23 -39.84
C THR A 362 -0.41 -15.04 -38.69
N SER A 363 -0.16 -16.35 -38.68
CA SER A 363 -0.57 -17.25 -37.61
C SER A 363 0.60 -18.11 -37.17
N VAL A 364 0.65 -18.40 -35.88
CA VAL A 364 1.64 -19.30 -35.27
C VAL A 364 0.95 -20.16 -34.22
N SER A 365 1.38 -21.42 -34.12
CA SER A 365 0.97 -22.35 -33.07
C SER A 365 2.23 -23.06 -32.57
N TYR A 366 2.36 -23.15 -31.25
CA TYR A 366 3.37 -23.94 -30.57
C TYR A 366 2.64 -24.89 -29.62
N ASP A 367 2.70 -26.17 -29.95
CA ASP A 367 1.96 -27.23 -29.25
C ASP A 367 0.46 -26.89 -29.13
N GLU A 368 -0.24 -27.55 -28.21
CA GLU A 368 -1.65 -27.28 -27.89
C GLU A 368 -1.81 -26.11 -26.91
N THR A 369 -0.70 -25.61 -26.34
CA THR A 369 -0.71 -24.63 -25.25
C THR A 369 -0.63 -23.18 -25.71
N PHE A 370 -0.15 -22.91 -26.93
CA PHE A 370 0.00 -21.55 -27.44
C PHE A 370 -0.41 -21.46 -28.91
N SER A 371 -1.34 -20.56 -29.23
CA SER A 371 -1.59 -20.14 -30.61
C SER A 371 -1.86 -18.64 -30.68
N MET A 372 -1.48 -18.03 -31.79
CA MET A 372 -1.63 -16.60 -32.02
C MET A 372 -1.88 -16.33 -33.50
N THR A 373 -2.85 -15.46 -33.80
CA THR A 373 -3.16 -14.97 -35.14
C THR A 373 -3.20 -13.45 -35.13
N ILE A 374 -2.55 -12.84 -36.11
CA ILE A 374 -2.46 -11.39 -36.32
C ILE A 374 -3.03 -11.12 -37.71
N ASN A 375 -4.06 -10.29 -37.79
CA ASN A 375 -4.69 -9.89 -39.04
C ASN A 375 -4.67 -8.37 -39.16
N CYS A 376 -4.02 -7.85 -40.20
CA CYS A 376 -3.93 -6.40 -40.47
C CYS A 376 -4.54 -5.99 -41.81
N ASN A 377 -5.40 -6.84 -42.40
CA ASN A 377 -6.01 -6.60 -43.71
C ASN A 377 -7.03 -5.44 -43.68
N ASN A 378 -7.44 -5.00 -42.49
CA ASN A 378 -8.36 -3.88 -42.32
C ASN A 378 -7.58 -2.55 -42.39
N THR A 379 -7.99 -1.65 -43.27
CA THR A 379 -7.47 -0.28 -43.31
C THR A 379 -8.21 0.58 -42.29
N VAL A 380 -7.56 1.63 -41.80
CA VAL A 380 -8.23 2.67 -41.00
C VAL A 380 -9.42 3.26 -41.74
N THR A 381 -10.48 3.62 -41.02
CA THR A 381 -11.56 4.46 -41.55
C THR A 381 -11.08 5.92 -41.59
N SER A 382 -11.29 6.61 -42.70
CA SER A 382 -10.83 8.00 -42.84
C SER A 382 -11.50 8.90 -41.80
N PHE A 383 -10.70 9.55 -40.96
CA PHE A 383 -11.19 10.53 -39.99
C PHE A 383 -11.37 11.90 -40.66
N ASN A 384 -12.57 12.48 -40.58
CA ASN A 384 -12.82 13.80 -41.14
C ASN A 384 -12.58 14.90 -40.09
N PHE A 385 -11.42 15.57 -40.18
CA PHE A 385 -11.04 16.68 -39.30
C PHE A 385 -11.99 17.89 -39.38
N GLU A 386 -12.72 18.09 -40.49
CA GLU A 386 -13.60 19.24 -40.69
C GLU A 386 -14.75 19.32 -39.67
N ILE A 387 -15.10 18.18 -39.04
CA ILE A 387 -16.15 18.11 -38.02
C ILE A 387 -15.66 18.68 -36.68
N MET A 388 -14.37 18.55 -36.35
CA MET A 388 -13.83 19.08 -35.09
C MET A 388 -13.63 20.60 -35.14
N GLU A 389 -13.14 21.17 -36.25
CA GLU A 389 -12.91 22.62 -36.35
C GLU A 389 -14.20 23.44 -36.17
N ASN A 390 -15.33 22.94 -36.65
CA ASN A 390 -16.63 23.62 -36.50
C ASN A 390 -17.21 23.55 -35.08
N SER A 391 -16.78 22.58 -34.26
CA SER A 391 -17.17 22.50 -32.84
C SER A 391 -16.38 23.48 -31.95
N TYR A 392 -15.15 23.81 -32.35
CA TYR A 392 -14.28 24.77 -31.65
C TYR A 392 -14.63 26.23 -31.94
N GLN A 393 -15.22 26.55 -33.10
CA GLN A 393 -15.57 27.94 -33.43
C GLN A 393 -16.82 28.49 -32.69
N ASN A 394 -17.60 27.64 -32.01
CA ASN A 394 -18.79 28.06 -31.26
C ASN A 394 -18.65 27.93 -29.73
N THR A 395 -17.47 27.57 -29.22
CA THR A 395 -17.16 27.62 -27.79
C THR A 395 -16.14 28.72 -27.55
N SER A 396 -16.56 29.76 -26.83
CA SER A 396 -15.66 30.83 -26.38
C SER A 396 -14.44 30.23 -25.71
N ILE A 397 -13.27 30.66 -26.15
CA ILE A 397 -11.94 30.26 -25.70
C ILE A 397 -11.85 30.33 -24.17
N GLU A 398 -12.15 29.22 -23.50
CA GLU A 398 -11.49 28.86 -22.25
C GLU A 398 -10.35 27.93 -22.64
N GLU A 399 -9.11 28.35 -22.37
CA GLU A 399 -7.91 27.56 -22.60
C GLU A 399 -8.06 26.20 -21.91
N TYR A 400 -8.37 25.18 -22.69
CA TYR A 400 -8.51 23.81 -22.24
C TYR A 400 -7.11 23.25 -21.97
N ASN A 401 -6.55 23.61 -20.82
CA ASN A 401 -5.28 23.12 -20.38
C ASN A 401 -5.44 21.65 -19.98
N ILE A 402 -4.98 20.73 -20.85
CA ILE A 402 -5.04 19.27 -20.67
C ILE A 402 -4.40 18.84 -19.33
N SER A 403 -3.55 19.67 -18.72
CA SER A 403 -3.04 19.45 -17.36
C SER A 403 -4.11 19.45 -16.26
N ASN A 404 -5.28 20.05 -16.50
CA ASN A 404 -6.38 20.13 -15.51
C ASN A 404 -7.31 18.92 -15.55
N LEU A 405 -7.37 18.16 -16.65
CA LEU A 405 -8.16 16.92 -16.71
C LEU A 405 -7.58 15.86 -15.75
N PHE A 406 -6.26 15.83 -15.60
CA PHE A 406 -5.57 14.90 -14.70
C PHE A 406 -5.38 15.43 -13.26
N LYS A 407 -5.63 16.72 -13.00
CA LYS A 407 -5.64 17.28 -11.64
C LYS A 407 -7.00 17.12 -10.95
N ASN A 408 -8.10 17.10 -11.69
CA ASN A 408 -9.44 17.18 -11.11
C ASN A 408 -10.06 15.84 -10.71
N GLU A 409 -9.52 14.69 -11.12
CA GLU A 409 -9.94 13.38 -10.60
C GLU A 409 -9.24 12.99 -9.29
N LYS A 410 -8.22 13.75 -8.83
CA LYS A 410 -7.37 13.35 -7.71
C LYS A 410 -7.78 13.86 -6.33
N TYR A 411 -8.93 14.53 -6.15
CA TYR A 411 -9.16 15.26 -4.89
C TYR A 411 -10.56 15.26 -4.25
N TYR A 412 -11.56 14.48 -4.69
CA TYR A 412 -12.92 14.66 -4.15
C TYR A 412 -13.65 13.50 -3.48
N THR A 413 -13.07 12.31 -3.32
CA THR A 413 -13.86 11.17 -2.79
C THR A 413 -13.36 10.49 -1.52
N ILE A 414 -12.14 10.76 -1.03
CA ILE A 414 -11.62 10.10 0.19
C ILE A 414 -11.36 11.06 1.36
N GLU A 415 -11.06 12.34 1.10
CA GLU A 415 -10.77 13.32 2.18
C GLU A 415 -11.98 13.61 3.08
N LYS A 416 -13.22 13.44 2.59
CA LYS A 416 -14.44 13.77 3.35
C LYS A 416 -14.81 12.72 4.40
N ALA A 417 -14.32 11.48 4.29
CA ALA A 417 -14.54 10.44 5.29
C ALA A 417 -13.50 10.51 6.43
N ILE A 418 -12.25 10.87 6.11
CA ILE A 418 -11.15 10.92 7.11
C ILE A 418 -11.15 12.28 7.87
N THR A 419 -11.53 13.39 7.22
CA THR A 419 -11.59 14.70 7.91
C THR A 419 -12.76 14.86 8.88
N ASN A 420 -13.84 14.09 8.73
CA ASN A 420 -14.98 14.14 9.67
C ASN A 420 -14.73 13.39 10.98
N ASN A 421 -13.87 12.37 11.00
CA ASN A 421 -13.48 11.67 12.23
C ASN A 421 -12.32 12.37 12.98
N SER A 422 -11.42 13.05 12.28
CA SER A 422 -10.29 13.77 12.92
C SER A 422 -10.66 15.17 13.47
N LYS A 423 -11.62 15.88 12.86
CA LYS A 423 -12.08 17.20 13.37
C LYS A 423 -12.83 17.11 14.71
N ASN A 424 -13.50 15.99 15.00
CA ASN A 424 -14.16 15.80 16.29
C ASN A 424 -13.17 15.50 17.44
N ILE A 425 -11.98 14.99 17.14
CA ILE A 425 -10.94 14.71 18.14
C ILE A 425 -10.13 15.97 18.46
N PHE A 426 -9.84 16.83 17.47
CA PHE A 426 -9.14 18.09 17.70
C PHE A 426 -9.98 19.18 18.39
N SER A 427 -11.30 19.16 18.20
CA SER A 427 -12.21 20.10 18.91
C SER A 427 -12.26 19.85 20.42
N LEU A 428 -12.10 18.60 20.88
CA LEU A 428 -12.08 18.28 22.32
C LEU A 428 -10.82 18.77 23.04
N CYS A 429 -9.65 18.80 22.38
CA CYS A 429 -8.40 19.26 23.01
C CYS A 429 -8.37 20.77 23.27
N CYS A 430 -9.03 21.57 22.42
CA CYS A 430 -9.12 23.02 22.64
C CYS A 430 -10.10 23.38 23.77
N VAL A 431 -11.19 22.62 23.93
CA VAL A 431 -12.15 22.85 25.03
C VAL A 431 -11.56 22.46 26.38
N PHE A 432 -10.73 21.39 26.44
CA PHE A 432 -10.10 20.97 27.69
C PHE A 432 -9.08 22.01 28.23
N ASN A 433 -8.31 22.64 27.35
CA ASN A 433 -7.37 23.69 27.74
C ASN A 433 -8.06 24.97 28.24
N ILE A 434 -9.22 25.32 27.68
CA ILE A 434 -10.01 26.48 28.12
C ILE A 434 -10.66 26.20 29.49
N VAL A 435 -11.18 24.99 29.72
CA VAL A 435 -11.76 24.62 31.02
C VAL A 435 -10.68 24.55 32.12
N LEU A 436 -9.47 24.08 31.79
CA LEU A 436 -8.33 24.06 32.72
C LEU A 436 -7.88 25.49 33.11
N LEU A 437 -7.86 26.41 32.14
CA LEU A 437 -7.54 27.83 32.35
C LEU A 437 -8.61 28.55 33.19
N ILE A 438 -9.89 28.25 32.98
CA ILE A 438 -10.98 28.78 33.81
C ILE A 438 -10.90 28.23 35.24
N PHE A 439 -10.56 26.95 35.42
CA PHE A 439 -10.35 26.36 36.74
C PHE A 439 -9.16 26.99 37.49
N LEU A 440 -8.05 27.24 36.79
CA LEU A 440 -6.89 27.94 37.34
C LEU A 440 -7.21 29.38 37.76
N PHE A 441 -8.01 30.11 36.98
CA PHE A 441 -8.45 31.46 37.32
C PHE A 441 -9.40 31.51 38.53
N ILE A 442 -10.28 30.50 38.68
CA ILE A 442 -11.17 30.42 39.84
C ILE A 442 -10.39 30.08 41.11
N VAL A 443 -9.40 29.18 41.04
CA VAL A 443 -8.58 28.84 42.22
C VAL A 443 -7.71 30.02 42.69
N ILE A 444 -7.23 30.87 41.77
CA ILE A 444 -6.43 32.06 42.12
C ILE A 444 -7.30 33.18 42.74
N GLN A 445 -8.60 33.24 42.46
CA GLN A 445 -9.51 34.23 43.06
C GLN A 445 -9.96 33.88 44.49
N PHE A 446 -9.78 32.63 44.93
CA PHE A 446 -10.20 32.13 46.24
C PHE A 446 -9.04 31.85 47.21
N TYR A 447 -7.83 32.35 46.91
CA TYR A 447 -6.67 32.32 47.78
C TYR A 447 -6.17 33.72 48.16
#